data_AF-A0A227J3Y2-F1
#
_entry.id   AF-A0A227J3Y2-F1
#
_cell.length_a   1.000
_cell.length_b   1.000
_cell.length_c   1.000
_cell.angle_alpha   90.00
_cell.angle_beta   90.00
_cell.angle_gamma   90.00
#
_symmetry.space_group_name_H-M   'P 1'
#
loop_
_entity.id
_entity.type
_entity.pdbx_description
1 polymer ?
#
loop_
_entity_poly.entity_id
_entity_poly.type
_entity_poly.pdbx_seq_one_letter_code
_entity_poly.pdbx_strand_id
1 'polypeptide(L)' 'MTEQYNAGAIEVLNGLEPVRRRPGMYTDTARPNHLGQEVIDNSVDEALAGHASKVQVILHADQSLEVIDDGRGMPVDIHP' A
#
# COMPACT_ATOMS: atom_id res chain seq x y z
N MET A 1 -20.32 -19.78 -30.47
CA MET A 1 -20.37 -18.33 -30.76
C MET A 1 -18.94 -17.84 -30.73
N THR A 2 -18.43 -17.35 -31.85
CA THR A 2 -17.10 -16.75 -31.92
C THR A 2 -17.12 -15.44 -31.13
N GLU A 3 -16.36 -15.35 -30.05
CA GLU A 3 -16.15 -14.06 -29.39
C GLU A 3 -15.56 -13.09 -30.42
N GLN A 4 -16.24 -11.99 -30.66
CA GLN A 4 -15.74 -10.92 -31.53
C GLN A 4 -14.59 -10.22 -30.80
N TYR A 5 -13.37 -10.69 -31.06
CA TYR A 5 -12.14 -10.02 -30.64
C TYR A 5 -11.94 -8.75 -31.48
N ASN A 6 -12.49 -7.64 -30.99
CA ASN A 6 -12.38 -6.30 -31.58
C ASN A 6 -11.78 -5.31 -30.58
N ALA A 7 -11.65 -4.03 -30.96
CA ALA A 7 -11.03 -3.01 -30.11
C ALA A 7 -11.70 -2.85 -28.73
N GLY A 8 -13.00 -3.15 -28.62
CA GLY A 8 -13.73 -3.10 -27.34
C GLY A 8 -13.35 -4.22 -26.37
N ALA A 9 -12.59 -5.23 -26.79
CA ALA A 9 -12.05 -6.27 -25.91
C ALA A 9 -10.86 -5.79 -25.06
N ILE A 10 -10.34 -4.58 -25.32
CA ILE A 10 -9.23 -3.99 -24.57
C ILE A 10 -9.77 -3.19 -23.39
N GLU A 11 -9.42 -3.62 -22.17
CA GLU A 11 -9.75 -2.94 -20.93
C GLU A 11 -8.54 -2.13 -20.42
N VAL A 12 -8.77 -0.86 -20.06
CA VAL A 12 -7.79 -0.02 -19.40
C VAL A 12 -8.19 0.14 -17.93
N LEU A 13 -7.38 -0.40 -17.04
CA LEU A 13 -7.58 -0.32 -15.60
C LEU A 13 -6.95 0.96 -15.04
N ASN A 14 -7.71 1.76 -14.30
CA ASN A 14 -7.30 3.07 -13.81
C ASN A 14 -7.13 3.10 -12.28
N GLY A 15 -6.31 4.04 -11.78
CA GLY A 15 -6.07 4.22 -10.35
C GLY A 15 -5.56 2.93 -9.69
N LEU A 16 -6.31 2.42 -8.70
CA LEU A 16 -5.96 1.18 -7.96
C LEU A 16 -6.59 -0.09 -8.54
N GLU A 17 -7.32 -0.01 -9.65
CA GLU A 17 -7.90 -1.18 -10.31
C GLU A 17 -6.85 -2.23 -10.73
N PRO A 18 -5.67 -1.88 -11.27
CA PRO A 18 -4.65 -2.87 -11.60
C PRO A 18 -4.18 -3.66 -10.38
N VAL A 19 -3.98 -2.98 -9.24
CA VAL A 19 -3.54 -3.58 -7.98
C VAL A 19 -4.60 -4.55 -7.45
N ARG A 20 -5.87 -4.13 -7.45
CA ARG A 20 -6.99 -4.99 -7.03
C ARG A 20 -7.19 -6.18 -7.96
N ARG A 21 -6.98 -6.00 -9.27
CA ARG A 21 -7.16 -7.06 -10.27
C ARG A 21 -6.02 -8.08 -10.22
N ARG A 22 -4.79 -7.63 -9.97
CA ARG A 22 -3.58 -8.48 -9.98
C ARG A 22 -2.73 -8.29 -8.72
N PRO A 23 -3.25 -8.60 -7.53
CA PRO A 23 -2.57 -8.30 -6.26
C PRO A 23 -1.22 -9.01 -6.12
N GLY A 24 -1.06 -10.23 -6.66
CA GLY A 24 0.19 -10.98 -6.60
C GLY A 24 1.38 -10.35 -7.34
N MET A 25 1.14 -9.30 -8.14
CA MET A 25 2.22 -8.50 -8.72
C MET A 25 2.75 -7.43 -7.74
N TYR A 26 1.95 -7.05 -6.74
CA TYR A 26 2.21 -5.89 -5.88
C TYR A 26 2.44 -6.24 -4.41
N THR A 27 2.00 -7.40 -3.94
CA THR A 27 2.16 -7.83 -2.55
C THR A 27 2.26 -9.35 -2.44
N ASP A 28 2.84 -9.84 -1.34
CA ASP A 28 2.66 -11.24 -0.92
C ASP A 28 1.16 -11.50 -0.64
N THR A 29 0.57 -12.44 -1.37
CA THR A 29 -0.84 -12.82 -1.23
C THR A 29 -1.06 -14.01 -0.29
N ALA A 30 0.01 -14.62 0.25
CA ALA A 30 -0.12 -15.71 1.22
C ALA A 30 -0.58 -15.20 2.59
N ARG A 31 -0.24 -13.95 2.94
CA ARG A 31 -0.56 -13.30 4.23
C ARG A 31 -0.34 -11.79 4.15
N PRO A 32 -1.01 -10.97 4.96
CA PRO A 32 -0.96 -9.51 4.85
C PRO A 32 0.33 -8.88 5.43
N ASN A 33 1.36 -9.68 5.70
CA ASN A 33 2.55 -9.19 6.41
C ASN A 33 3.32 -8.19 5.55
N HIS A 34 3.37 -8.40 4.23
CA HIS A 34 3.99 -7.48 3.29
C HIS A 34 3.29 -6.11 3.31
N LEU A 35 1.95 -6.08 3.41
CA LEU A 35 1.21 -4.80 3.54
C LEU A 35 1.61 -4.04 4.81
N GLY A 36 1.86 -4.74 5.91
CA GLY A 36 2.38 -4.13 7.14
C GLY A 36 3.82 -3.62 6.97
N GLN A 37 4.67 -4.38 6.26
CA GLN A 37 6.05 -3.99 5.96
C GLN A 37 6.10 -2.66 5.20
N GLU A 38 5.25 -2.47 4.18
CA GLU A 38 5.20 -1.21 3.42
C GLU A 38 5.00 0.03 4.30
N VAL A 39 4.14 -0.06 5.33
CA VAL A 39 3.87 1.08 6.23
C VAL A 39 5.01 1.26 7.25
N ILE A 40 5.56 0.15 7.75
CA ILE A 40 6.71 0.16 8.66
C ILE A 40 7.94 0.74 7.97
N ASP A 41 8.19 0.38 6.71
CA ASP A 41 9.34 0.85 5.93
C ASP A 41 9.26 2.37 5.72
N ASN A 42 8.08 2.91 5.38
CA ASN A 42 7.86 4.36 5.32
C ASN A 42 8.14 5.06 6.68
N SER A 43 7.79 4.42 7.79
CA SER A 43 8.08 4.95 9.14
C SER A 43 9.57 4.90 9.47
N VAL A 44 10.27 3.85 9.03
CA VAL A 44 11.72 3.68 9.20
C VAL A 44 12.49 4.67 8.33
N ASP A 45 11.99 5.04 7.15
CA ASP A 45 12.59 6.08 6.32
C ASP A 45 12.67 7.43 7.04
N GLU A 46 11.64 7.81 7.82
CA GLU A 46 11.69 8.99 8.68
C GLU A 46 12.77 8.87 9.76
N ALA A 47 12.96 7.67 10.33
CA ALA A 47 14.02 7.43 11.31
C ALA A 47 15.42 7.49 10.68
N LEU A 48 15.59 6.94 9.46
CA LEU A 48 16.83 7.03 8.69
C LEU A 48 17.17 8.47 8.32
N ALA A 49 16.17 9.30 8.06
CA ALA A 49 16.33 10.74 7.85
C ALA A 49 16.59 11.53 9.15
N GLY A 50 16.56 10.88 10.32
CA GLY A 50 16.77 11.50 11.63
C GLY A 50 15.57 12.30 12.15
N HIS A 51 14.38 12.04 11.62
CA HIS A 51 13.14 12.74 11.98
C HIS A 51 12.24 11.94 12.92
N ALA A 52 12.27 10.60 12.84
CA ALA A 52 11.59 9.73 13.79
C ALA A 52 12.58 9.08 14.76
N SER A 53 12.14 8.85 15.99
CA SER A 53 12.89 8.16 17.06
C SER A 53 12.18 6.90 17.55
N LYS A 54 10.89 6.75 17.24
CA LYS A 54 10.05 5.66 17.71
C LYS A 54 9.05 5.24 16.62
N VAL A 55 8.99 3.94 16.38
CA VAL A 55 7.92 3.30 15.59
C VAL A 55 7.22 2.28 16.48
N GLN A 56 5.89 2.38 16.55
CA GLN A 56 5.04 1.46 17.30
C GLN A 56 4.17 0.68 16.32
N VAL A 57 4.17 -0.66 16.45
CA VAL A 57 3.34 -1.57 15.64
C VAL A 57 2.38 -2.30 16.58
N ILE A 58 1.09 -2.23 16.26
CA ILE A 58 0.01 -2.81 17.06
C ILE A 58 -0.79 -3.75 16.16
N LEU A 59 -0.85 -5.03 16.55
CA LEU A 59 -1.80 -5.99 15.98
C LEU A 59 -3.04 -6.03 16.87
N HIS A 60 -4.17 -5.58 16.33
CA HIS A 60 -5.44 -5.57 17.02
C HIS A 60 -6.08 -6.96 17.02
N ALA A 61 -7.01 -7.18 17.97
CA ALA A 61 -7.69 -8.47 18.12
C ALA A 61 -8.57 -8.86 16.92
N ASP A 62 -8.94 -7.90 16.08
CA ASP A 62 -9.70 -8.10 14.84
C ASP A 62 -8.80 -8.37 13.61
N GLN A 63 -7.49 -8.58 13.84
CA GLN A 63 -6.46 -8.79 12.82
C GLN A 63 -6.12 -7.54 11.98
N SER A 64 -6.58 -6.34 12.35
CA SER A 64 -6.07 -5.09 11.78
C SER A 64 -4.69 -4.75 12.36
N LEU A 65 -3.89 -4.02 11.57
CA LEU A 65 -2.53 -3.61 11.94
C LEU A 65 -2.46 -2.08 11.93
N GLU A 66 -1.92 -1.50 13.00
CA GLU A 66 -1.68 -0.07 13.15
C GLU A 66 -0.18 0.18 13.32
N VAL A 67 0.33 1.19 12.61
CA VAL A 67 1.72 1.63 12.66
C VAL A 67 1.71 3.12 12.98
N ILE A 68 2.44 3.51 14.02
CA ILE A 68 2.53 4.89 14.50
C ILE A 68 4.02 5.27 14.56
N ASP A 69 4.39 6.36 13.91
CA ASP A 69 5.70 6.99 14.02
C ASP A 69 5.61 8.41 14.59
N ASP A 70 6.75 8.93 15.06
CA ASP A 70 6.92 10.31 15.53
C ASP A 70 7.73 11.17 14.53
N GLY A 71 7.68 10.83 13.24
CA GLY A 71 8.34 11.55 12.16
C GLY A 71 7.65 12.88 11.83
N ARG A 72 7.94 13.42 10.64
CA ARG A 72 7.38 14.71 10.19
C ARG A 72 5.87 14.64 9.89
N GLY A 73 5.36 13.45 9.64
CA GLY A 73 4.02 13.20 9.13
C GLY A 73 3.91 13.40 7.62
N MET A 74 2.90 12.78 7.00
CA MET A 74 2.59 12.97 5.59
C MET A 74 2.20 14.43 5.30
N PRO A 75 2.63 15.01 4.17
CA PRO A 75 2.14 16.32 3.71
C PRO A 75 0.62 16.31 3.51
N VAL A 76 -0.06 17.36 3.98
CA VAL A 76 -1.53 17.49 3.95
C VAL A 76 -2.01 18.76 3.24
N ASP A 77 -1.09 19.53 2.67
CA ASP A 77 -1.39 20.67 1.82
C ASP A 77 -1.95 20.25 0.46
N ILE A 78 -2.56 21.19 -0.27
CA ILE A 78 -3.16 20.93 -1.58
C ILE A 78 -2.03 20.73 -2.60
N HIS A 79 -2.02 19.55 -3.23
CA HIS A 79 -1.06 19.25 -4.28
C HIS A 79 -1.23 20.24 -5.47
N PRO A 80 -0.14 20.86 -5.95
CA PRO A 80 -0.18 21.81 -7.08
C PRO A 80 -0.53 21.15 -8.42
#